data_AF-A0A2V9XAK0-F1
#
_entry.id   AF-A0A2V9XAK0-F1
#
_cell.length_a   1.000
_cell.length_b   1.000
_cell.length_c   1.000
_cell.angle_alpha   90.00
_cell.angle_beta   90.00
_cell.angle_gamma   90.00
#
_symmetry.space_group_name_H-M   'P 1'
#
loop_
_entity.id
_entity.type
_entity.pdbx_description
1 polymer ?
#
loop_
_entity_poly.entity_id
_entity_poly.type
_entity_poly.pdbx_seq_one_letter_code
_entity_poly.pdbx_strand_id
1 'polypeptide(L)'
;MVTTLLVAGSTVYAAGYFKRIAGAARTGLAALDSTTGAALPWNPQVTGYVSAMAVASGTLYVGGSGLTAIDGQPTSNLAAFDIASGQLKSWLPDAGGGQSITNLIATGSAVYAAGRLSTINGQTRNGIAAIDPVSGSLLPWNPNLSNSGLSANVTGMSMLGNTIYIVGGFSQAGGQVRDGLVAVDATTAAVLPWARNFAVIAPRAVAAFDDTVYVALHQGGGNPPAIGLTSFSASTGEPTSFRLVIEGWANSITVSASTVYLGGEFSDTGTSLQPNLAFAPR
;
A
#
# COMPACT_ATOMS: atom_id res chain seq x y z
N MET A 1 -7.36 16.79 -0.22
CA MET A 1 -6.03 16.23 -0.53
C MET A 1 -6.16 14.98 -1.37
N VAL A 2 -5.22 14.75 -2.28
CA VAL A 2 -5.00 13.44 -2.91
C VAL A 2 -4.11 12.63 -1.98
N THR A 3 -4.45 11.36 -1.72
CA THR A 3 -3.69 10.46 -0.84
C THR A 3 -2.98 9.36 -1.61
N THR A 4 -3.47 8.99 -2.80
CA THR A 4 -2.82 8.00 -3.65
C THR A 4 -3.05 8.30 -5.13
N LEU A 5 -2.05 7.95 -5.93
CA LEU A 5 -2.05 8.04 -7.39
C LEU A 5 -1.70 6.67 -7.95
N LEU A 6 -2.33 6.30 -9.06
CA LEU A 6 -2.04 5.07 -9.77
C LEU A 6 -2.06 5.32 -11.27
N VAL A 7 -1.00 4.95 -11.98
CA VAL A 7 -0.91 5.08 -13.43
C VAL A 7 -1.31 3.75 -14.09
N ALA A 8 -2.19 3.80 -15.08
CA ALA A 8 -2.54 2.66 -15.92
C ALA A 8 -2.70 3.13 -17.37
N GLY A 9 -1.75 2.75 -18.22
CA GLY A 9 -1.70 3.22 -19.60
C GLY A 9 -1.61 4.75 -19.67
N SER A 10 -2.50 5.37 -20.44
CA SER A 10 -2.58 6.82 -20.60
C SER A 10 -3.38 7.53 -19.50
N THR A 11 -3.79 6.83 -18.45
CA THR A 11 -4.65 7.36 -17.38
C THR A 11 -3.92 7.40 -16.04
N VAL A 12 -4.09 8.50 -15.30
CA VAL A 12 -3.72 8.62 -13.89
C VAL A 12 -4.99 8.62 -13.05
N TYR A 13 -5.17 7.58 -12.24
CA TYR A 13 -6.20 7.54 -11.21
C TYR A 13 -5.71 8.28 -9.96
N ALA A 14 -6.59 9.10 -9.39
CA ALA A 14 -6.32 9.85 -8.18
C ALA A 14 -7.43 9.61 -7.15
N ALA A 15 -7.03 9.32 -5.91
CA ALA A 15 -7.96 9.06 -4.82
C ALA A 15 -7.58 9.84 -3.55
N GLY A 16 -8.57 10.14 -2.70
CA GLY A 16 -8.35 10.77 -1.39
C GLY A 16 -9.52 11.62 -0.90
N TYR A 17 -9.21 12.68 -0.16
CA TYR A 17 -10.17 13.59 0.46
C TYR A 17 -10.34 14.86 -0.37
N PHE A 18 -10.95 14.77 -1.55
CA PHE A 18 -11.19 15.93 -2.41
C PHE A 18 -12.61 15.92 -2.99
N LYS A 19 -13.10 17.12 -3.34
CA LYS A 19 -14.39 17.33 -4.04
C LYS A 19 -14.22 17.85 -5.47
N ARG A 20 -12.98 18.23 -5.82
CA ARG A 20 -12.60 18.79 -7.12
C ARG A 20 -11.17 18.39 -7.45
N ILE A 21 -10.88 18.18 -8.73
CA ILE A 21 -9.53 17.94 -9.24
C ILE A 21 -9.46 18.42 -10.70
N ALA A 22 -8.34 19.03 -11.09
CA ALA A 22 -8.14 19.61 -12.43
C ALA A 22 -9.33 20.47 -12.92
N GLY A 23 -9.93 21.27 -12.02
CA GLY A 23 -11.07 22.14 -12.33
C GLY A 23 -12.45 21.46 -12.43
N ALA A 24 -12.51 20.12 -12.44
CA ALA A 24 -13.76 19.36 -12.49
C ALA A 24 -14.27 18.97 -11.09
N ALA A 25 -15.60 18.82 -10.95
CA ALA A 25 -16.20 18.24 -9.74
C ALA A 25 -16.02 16.71 -9.77
N ARG A 26 -15.25 16.19 -8.83
CA ARG A 26 -14.92 14.77 -8.64
C ARG A 26 -14.77 14.53 -7.15
N THR A 27 -15.53 13.60 -6.58
CA THR A 27 -15.52 13.36 -5.14
C THR A 27 -14.73 12.09 -4.86
N GLY A 28 -13.58 12.25 -4.23
CA GLY A 28 -12.78 11.17 -3.65
C GLY A 28 -12.09 10.21 -4.62
N LEU A 29 -12.52 10.14 -5.87
CA LEU A 29 -11.93 9.31 -6.92
C LEU A 29 -12.09 9.99 -8.28
N ALA A 30 -11.02 9.99 -9.08
CA ALA A 30 -10.99 10.61 -10.40
C ALA A 30 -10.00 9.89 -11.32
N ALA A 31 -10.20 10.07 -12.62
CA ALA A 31 -9.23 9.71 -13.65
C ALA A 31 -8.79 10.97 -14.39
N LEU A 32 -7.50 11.07 -14.68
CA LEU A 32 -6.87 12.18 -15.38
C LEU A 32 -6.13 11.64 -16.61
N ASP A 33 -6.05 12.44 -17.65
CA ASP A 33 -5.15 12.18 -18.78
C ASP A 33 -3.70 12.33 -18.31
N SER A 34 -2.87 11.31 -18.54
CA SER A 34 -1.49 11.26 -18.06
C SER A 34 -0.55 12.28 -18.73
N THR A 35 -0.93 12.81 -19.89
CA THR A 35 -0.09 13.74 -20.65
C THR A 35 -0.42 15.20 -20.31
N THR A 36 -1.71 15.50 -20.20
CA THR A 36 -2.23 16.87 -20.03
C THR A 36 -2.65 17.18 -18.60
N GLY A 37 -2.86 16.16 -17.76
CA GLY A 37 -3.40 16.30 -16.41
C GLY A 37 -4.89 16.65 -16.37
N ALA A 38 -5.58 16.70 -17.52
CA ALA A 38 -7.00 17.05 -17.60
C ALA A 38 -7.87 15.94 -17.00
N ALA A 39 -8.95 16.31 -16.31
CA ALA A 39 -9.91 15.34 -15.79
C ALA A 39 -10.67 14.62 -16.92
N LEU A 40 -10.71 13.29 -16.87
CA LEU A 40 -11.47 12.45 -17.79
C LEU A 40 -12.96 12.40 -17.40
N PRO A 41 -13.86 11.99 -18.32
CA PRO A 41 -15.31 11.94 -18.05
C PRO A 41 -15.73 11.00 -16.92
N TRP A 42 -14.92 9.98 -16.60
CA TRP A 42 -15.19 9.02 -15.52
C TRP A 42 -15.35 9.71 -14.15
N ASN A 43 -16.50 9.49 -13.51
CA ASN A 43 -16.95 10.22 -12.33
C ASN A 43 -17.79 9.34 -11.38
N PRO A 44 -17.20 8.31 -10.77
CA PRO A 44 -17.92 7.48 -9.81
C PRO A 44 -18.33 8.31 -8.58
N GLN A 45 -19.52 8.03 -8.06
CA GLN A 45 -20.05 8.68 -6.85
C GLN A 45 -19.63 7.90 -5.61
N VAL A 46 -18.56 8.35 -4.96
CA VAL A 46 -18.00 7.72 -3.76
C VAL A 46 -18.63 8.30 -2.50
N THR A 47 -19.14 7.42 -1.63
CA THR A 47 -19.48 7.75 -0.24
C THR A 47 -18.42 7.16 0.68
N GLY A 48 -17.63 8.03 1.30
CA GLY A 48 -16.44 7.66 2.07
C GLY A 48 -15.16 8.07 1.37
N TYR A 49 -14.05 7.37 1.65
CA TYR A 49 -12.74 7.72 1.11
C TYR A 49 -12.03 6.50 0.53
N VAL A 50 -11.47 6.66 -0.65
CA VAL A 50 -10.55 5.68 -1.25
C VAL A 50 -9.13 6.07 -0.86
N SER A 51 -8.42 5.13 -0.22
CA SER A 51 -7.04 5.29 0.27
C SER A 51 -6.04 4.37 -0.41
N ALA A 52 -6.51 3.32 -1.09
CA ALA A 52 -5.68 2.35 -1.78
C ALA A 52 -6.24 2.06 -3.17
N MET A 53 -5.35 1.84 -4.15
CA MET A 53 -5.71 1.46 -5.50
C MET A 53 -4.69 0.44 -6.03
N ALA A 54 -5.16 -0.53 -6.81
CA ALA A 54 -4.31 -1.45 -7.57
C ALA A 54 -4.98 -1.82 -8.90
N VAL A 55 -4.18 -2.12 -9.92
CA VAL A 55 -4.69 -2.53 -11.23
C VAL A 55 -4.11 -3.89 -11.60
N ALA A 56 -4.97 -4.79 -12.07
CA ALA A 56 -4.58 -6.05 -12.70
C ALA A 56 -5.63 -6.46 -13.72
N SER A 57 -5.20 -7.04 -14.85
CA SER A 57 -6.08 -7.64 -15.85
C SER A 57 -7.25 -6.74 -16.29
N GLY A 58 -6.99 -5.46 -16.54
CA GLY A 58 -8.01 -4.49 -16.95
C GLY A 58 -9.02 -4.08 -15.88
N THR A 59 -8.77 -4.43 -14.61
CA THR A 59 -9.63 -4.09 -13.48
C THR A 59 -8.88 -3.16 -12.53
N LEU A 60 -9.53 -2.07 -12.12
CA LEU A 60 -9.09 -1.16 -11.05
C LEU A 60 -9.76 -1.59 -9.74
N TYR A 61 -8.99 -2.07 -8.79
CA TYR A 61 -9.43 -2.37 -7.44
C TYR A 61 -9.20 -1.15 -6.55
N VAL A 62 -10.19 -0.82 -5.72
CA VAL A 62 -10.13 0.31 -4.78
C VAL A 62 -10.41 -0.17 -3.36
N GLY A 63 -9.67 0.41 -2.42
CA GLY A 63 -9.76 0.15 -1.00
C GLY A 63 -9.84 1.45 -0.21
N GLY A 64 -10.57 1.46 0.89
CA GLY A 64 -10.90 2.71 1.58
C GLY A 64 -11.04 2.61 3.08
N SER A 65 -11.40 3.76 3.67
CA SER A 65 -11.83 3.88 5.06
C SER A 65 -13.19 4.55 5.10
N GLY A 66 -14.17 3.88 5.70
CA GLY A 66 -15.56 4.34 5.70
C GLY A 66 -16.14 4.46 4.28
N LEU A 67 -15.60 3.69 3.33
CA LEU A 67 -16.12 3.59 1.97
C LEU A 67 -17.34 2.67 2.02
N THR A 68 -18.52 3.29 2.09
CA THR A 68 -19.80 2.62 2.35
C THR A 68 -20.68 2.47 1.10
N ALA A 69 -20.43 3.27 0.06
CA ALA A 69 -21.11 3.13 -1.22
C ALA A 69 -20.29 3.68 -2.39
N ILE A 70 -20.49 3.10 -3.58
CA ILE A 70 -20.03 3.63 -4.86
C ILE A 70 -21.19 3.54 -5.86
N ASP A 71 -21.49 4.63 -6.55
CA ASP A 71 -22.58 4.70 -7.56
C ASP A 71 -23.93 4.18 -7.02
N GLY A 72 -24.18 4.46 -5.74
CA GLY A 72 -25.38 4.01 -5.02
C GLY A 72 -25.36 2.54 -4.59
N GLN A 73 -24.37 1.75 -4.98
CA GLN A 73 -24.20 0.37 -4.53
C GLN A 73 -23.48 0.33 -3.18
N PRO A 74 -24.04 -0.32 -2.14
CA PRO A 74 -23.36 -0.50 -0.87
C PRO A 74 -22.04 -1.28 -1.03
N THR A 75 -21.01 -0.83 -0.33
CA THR A 75 -19.72 -1.51 -0.20
C THR A 75 -19.23 -1.41 1.24
N SER A 76 -18.26 -2.25 1.59
CA SER A 76 -17.61 -2.25 2.90
C SER A 76 -16.11 -2.22 2.69
N ASN A 77 -15.62 -1.04 2.29
CA ASN A 77 -14.22 -0.69 2.07
C ASN A 77 -13.49 -1.32 0.87
N LEU A 78 -14.15 -2.12 0.02
CA LEU A 78 -13.56 -2.70 -1.18
C LEU A 78 -14.53 -2.68 -2.37
N ALA A 79 -14.04 -2.28 -3.53
CA ALA A 79 -14.79 -2.32 -4.78
C ALA A 79 -13.83 -2.46 -5.97
N ALA A 80 -14.38 -2.73 -7.15
CA ALA A 80 -13.60 -2.78 -8.38
C ALA A 80 -14.35 -2.20 -9.57
N PHE A 81 -13.61 -1.61 -10.51
CA PHE A 81 -14.12 -1.08 -11.76
C PHE A 81 -13.47 -1.78 -12.94
N ASP A 82 -14.25 -2.00 -14.00
CA ASP A 82 -13.71 -2.34 -15.29
C ASP A 82 -13.10 -1.09 -15.94
N ILE A 83 -11.82 -1.16 -16.32
CA ILE A 83 -11.08 0.02 -16.83
C ILE A 83 -11.59 0.44 -18.20
N ALA A 84 -11.98 -0.51 -19.06
CA ALA A 84 -12.38 -0.22 -20.43
C ALA A 84 -13.72 0.53 -20.49
N SER A 85 -14.70 0.09 -19.68
CA SER A 85 -16.04 0.68 -19.63
C SER A 85 -16.21 1.73 -18.53
N GLY A 86 -15.30 1.77 -17.55
CA GLY A 86 -15.41 2.60 -16.36
C GLY A 86 -16.51 2.15 -15.37
N GLN A 87 -17.17 1.01 -15.62
CA GLN A 87 -18.30 0.55 -14.84
C GLN A 87 -17.87 -0.13 -13.54
N LEU A 88 -18.64 0.06 -12.49
CA LEU A 88 -18.51 -0.68 -11.23
C LEU A 88 -18.80 -2.18 -11.48
N LYS A 89 -17.93 -3.05 -10.99
CA LYS A 89 -18.08 -4.51 -11.06
C LYS A 89 -18.88 -5.03 -9.87
N SER A 90 -19.41 -6.24 -9.98
CA SER A 90 -20.05 -6.96 -8.87
C SER A 90 -19.07 -7.46 -7.79
N TRP A 91 -17.76 -7.22 -7.97
CA TRP A 91 -16.73 -7.52 -7.00
C TRP A 91 -16.81 -6.51 -5.85
N LEU A 92 -17.50 -6.90 -4.77
CA LEU A 92 -17.74 -6.08 -3.57
C LEU A 92 -17.50 -6.89 -2.28
N PRO A 93 -16.28 -7.39 -2.01
CA PRO A 93 -15.98 -8.10 -0.76
C PRO A 93 -16.24 -7.22 0.47
N ASP A 94 -16.69 -7.84 1.56
CA ASP A 94 -16.97 -7.14 2.81
C ASP A 94 -15.74 -7.13 3.74
N ALA A 95 -15.10 -5.97 3.90
CA ALA A 95 -13.97 -5.80 4.83
C ALA A 95 -14.38 -5.30 6.24
N GLY A 96 -15.63 -5.54 6.65
CA GLY A 96 -16.12 -5.30 8.01
C GLY A 96 -16.48 -3.85 8.35
N GLY A 97 -16.46 -2.93 7.37
CA GLY A 97 -17.05 -1.58 7.42
C GLY A 97 -16.30 -0.56 8.29
N GLY A 98 -15.92 -0.94 9.52
CA GLY A 98 -15.20 -0.09 10.47
C GLY A 98 -13.67 -0.12 10.33
N GLN A 99 -13.14 -0.96 9.45
CA GLN A 99 -11.70 -1.10 9.21
C GLN A 99 -11.24 -0.23 8.03
N SER A 100 -9.92 -0.09 7.87
CA SER A 100 -9.33 0.67 6.76
C SER A 100 -8.46 -0.23 5.89
N ILE A 101 -8.71 -0.18 4.58
CA ILE A 101 -7.83 -0.75 3.55
C ILE A 101 -6.93 0.37 3.06
N THR A 102 -5.67 0.31 3.46
CA THR A 102 -4.65 1.33 3.16
C THR A 102 -3.67 0.87 2.08
N ASN A 103 -3.64 -0.43 1.79
CA ASN A 103 -2.72 -1.02 0.82
C ASN A 103 -3.45 -2.07 -0.02
N LEU A 104 -3.19 -2.06 -1.34
CA LEU A 104 -3.65 -3.06 -2.28
C LEU A 104 -2.50 -3.50 -3.19
N ILE A 105 -2.40 -4.80 -3.44
CA ILE A 105 -1.61 -5.37 -4.54
C ILE A 105 -2.54 -6.29 -5.33
N ALA A 106 -2.60 -6.13 -6.65
CA ALA A 106 -3.45 -6.95 -7.50
C ALA A 106 -2.60 -7.71 -8.51
N THR A 107 -2.93 -8.99 -8.70
CA THR A 107 -2.31 -9.90 -9.67
C THR A 107 -3.42 -10.64 -10.42
N GLY A 108 -3.06 -11.49 -11.39
CA GLY A 108 -4.02 -12.37 -12.03
C GLY A 108 -4.64 -13.43 -11.11
N SER A 109 -3.99 -13.76 -9.98
CA SER A 109 -4.41 -14.81 -9.07
C SER A 109 -5.04 -14.31 -7.77
N ALA A 110 -4.74 -13.09 -7.34
CA ALA A 110 -5.19 -12.55 -6.06
C ALA A 110 -5.16 -11.02 -6.00
N VAL A 111 -6.09 -10.46 -5.23
CA VAL A 111 -6.02 -9.11 -4.67
C VAL A 111 -5.64 -9.21 -3.21
N TYR A 112 -4.43 -8.77 -2.86
CA TYR A 112 -3.98 -8.67 -1.49
C TYR A 112 -4.42 -7.32 -0.92
N ALA A 113 -5.30 -7.36 0.07
CA ALA A 113 -5.82 -6.19 0.74
C ALA A 113 -5.31 -6.11 2.17
N ALA A 114 -4.73 -4.96 2.54
CA ALA A 114 -4.13 -4.76 3.84
C ALA A 114 -4.39 -3.38 4.43
N GLY A 115 -4.22 -3.29 5.75
CA GLY A 115 -4.38 -2.07 6.54
C GLY A 115 -4.68 -2.43 7.99
N ARG A 116 -5.70 -1.80 8.57
CA ARG A 116 -6.28 -2.22 9.86
C ARG A 116 -7.32 -3.31 9.65
N LEU A 117 -7.05 -4.28 8.78
CA LEU A 117 -8.00 -5.32 8.41
C LEU A 117 -8.17 -6.33 9.55
N SER A 118 -9.40 -6.75 9.83
CA SER A 118 -9.67 -7.83 10.80
C SER A 118 -10.53 -8.95 10.23
N THR A 119 -11.35 -8.67 9.21
CA THR A 119 -12.21 -9.65 8.56
C THR A 119 -12.35 -9.39 7.06
N ILE A 120 -12.60 -10.46 6.30
CA ILE A 120 -13.14 -10.40 4.94
C ILE A 120 -14.30 -11.38 4.84
N ASN A 121 -15.45 -10.94 4.34
CA ASN A 121 -16.66 -11.75 4.19
C ASN A 121 -17.02 -12.50 5.48
N GLY A 122 -16.90 -11.83 6.63
CA GLY A 122 -17.17 -12.39 7.96
C GLY A 122 -16.09 -13.32 8.52
N GLN A 123 -15.04 -13.64 7.77
CA GLN A 123 -13.95 -14.52 8.19
C GLN A 123 -12.75 -13.73 8.68
N THR A 124 -12.15 -14.14 9.80
CA THR A 124 -11.00 -13.44 10.40
C THR A 124 -9.79 -13.42 9.47
N ARG A 125 -9.24 -12.22 9.27
CA ARG A 125 -7.99 -11.94 8.55
C ARG A 125 -7.28 -10.77 9.21
N ASN A 126 -6.18 -11.06 9.90
CA ASN A 126 -5.48 -10.06 10.68
C ASN A 126 -4.44 -9.32 9.82
N GLY A 127 -4.66 -8.01 9.65
CA GLY A 127 -3.79 -7.07 8.93
C GLY A 127 -3.84 -7.18 7.41
N ILE A 128 -3.97 -8.39 6.86
CA ILE A 128 -3.94 -8.67 5.42
C ILE A 128 -4.76 -9.89 5.03
N ALA A 129 -5.34 -9.86 3.83
CA ALA A 129 -6.04 -10.98 3.21
C ALA A 129 -5.73 -11.06 1.71
N ALA A 130 -5.85 -12.25 1.13
CA ALA A 130 -5.91 -12.42 -0.32
C ALA A 130 -7.34 -12.74 -0.76
N ILE A 131 -7.82 -12.09 -1.81
CA ILE A 131 -9.18 -12.19 -2.31
C ILE A 131 -9.12 -12.59 -3.79
N ASP A 132 -9.98 -13.51 -4.21
CA ASP A 132 -10.10 -13.91 -5.60
C ASP A 132 -10.48 -12.70 -6.47
N PRO A 133 -9.71 -12.37 -7.52
CA PRO A 133 -9.86 -11.13 -8.28
C PRO A 133 -11.14 -11.08 -9.13
N VAL A 134 -11.81 -12.22 -9.33
CA VAL A 134 -13.00 -12.34 -10.17
C VAL A 134 -14.27 -12.40 -9.33
N SER A 135 -14.33 -13.34 -8.39
CA SER A 135 -15.52 -13.62 -7.58
C SER A 135 -15.63 -12.76 -6.31
N GLY A 136 -14.52 -12.21 -5.80
CA GLY A 136 -14.51 -11.54 -4.49
C GLY A 136 -14.50 -12.49 -3.30
N SER A 137 -14.32 -13.80 -3.54
CA SER A 137 -14.22 -14.80 -2.50
C SER A 137 -12.90 -14.69 -1.75
N LEU A 138 -12.93 -14.94 -0.43
CA LEU A 138 -11.72 -14.98 0.38
C LEU A 138 -10.88 -16.22 0.03
N LEU A 139 -9.59 -16.03 -0.23
CA LEU A 139 -8.65 -17.14 -0.48
C LEU A 139 -8.10 -17.70 0.85
N PRO A 140 -7.61 -18.96 0.86
CA PRO A 140 -7.04 -19.58 2.06
C PRO A 140 -5.71 -18.96 2.51
N TRP A 141 -5.07 -18.13 1.68
CA TRP A 141 -3.83 -17.42 1.98
C TRP A 141 -3.99 -16.53 3.23
N ASN A 142 -3.22 -16.83 4.28
CA ASN A 142 -3.32 -16.14 5.57
C ASN A 142 -1.97 -16.18 6.34
N PRO A 143 -1.13 -15.14 6.24
CA PRO A 143 0.08 -15.02 7.05
C PRO A 143 -0.21 -14.58 8.49
N ASN A 144 -1.47 -14.27 8.84
CA ASN A 144 -1.93 -13.97 10.19
C ASN A 144 -1.03 -13.00 10.97
N LEU A 145 -0.98 -11.73 10.55
CA LEU A 145 -0.16 -10.71 11.20
C LEU A 145 -0.81 -10.27 12.51
N SER A 146 -0.05 -10.20 13.59
CA SER A 146 -0.59 -9.72 14.88
C SER A 146 0.40 -8.91 15.70
N ASN A 147 -0.15 -8.10 16.60
CA ASN A 147 0.60 -7.36 17.60
C ASN A 147 -0.02 -7.62 18.98
N SER A 148 0.70 -8.32 19.87
CA SER A 148 0.19 -8.66 21.21
C SER A 148 -1.21 -9.31 21.19
N GLY A 149 -1.47 -10.16 20.19
CA GLY A 149 -2.76 -10.85 20.00
C GLY A 149 -3.86 -10.01 19.35
N LEU A 150 -3.61 -8.74 19.04
CA LEU A 150 -4.52 -7.88 18.27
C LEU A 150 -4.17 -7.90 16.78
N SER A 151 -5.13 -7.51 15.93
CA SER A 151 -4.88 -7.39 14.50
C SER A 151 -3.81 -6.34 14.20
N ALA A 152 -2.94 -6.65 13.25
CA ALA A 152 -1.88 -5.76 12.80
C ALA A 152 -2.40 -4.53 12.06
N ASN A 153 -1.61 -3.46 12.08
CA ASN A 153 -1.79 -2.32 11.19
C ASN A 153 -0.72 -2.33 10.10
N VAL A 154 -1.07 -2.78 8.89
CA VAL A 154 -0.16 -2.77 7.74
C VAL A 154 -0.10 -1.36 7.15
N THR A 155 1.11 -0.80 7.08
CA THR A 155 1.37 0.56 6.60
C THR A 155 1.91 0.59 5.17
N GLY A 156 2.55 -0.49 4.72
CA GLY A 156 3.09 -0.59 3.37
C GLY A 156 3.21 -2.03 2.89
N MET A 157 3.09 -2.23 1.58
CA MET A 157 3.36 -3.49 0.92
C MET A 157 4.13 -3.27 -0.39
N SER A 158 5.01 -4.21 -0.73
CA SER A 158 5.64 -4.26 -2.04
C SER A 158 5.83 -5.71 -2.48
N MET A 159 5.65 -5.98 -3.77
CA MET A 159 5.78 -7.31 -4.34
C MET A 159 6.94 -7.37 -5.33
N LEU A 160 7.72 -8.44 -5.26
CA LEU A 160 8.82 -8.73 -6.17
C LEU A 160 8.83 -10.23 -6.44
N GLY A 161 8.64 -10.63 -7.69
CA GLY A 161 8.42 -12.03 -8.03
C GLY A 161 7.24 -12.63 -7.26
N ASN A 162 7.44 -13.78 -6.61
CA ASN A 162 6.42 -14.46 -5.78
C ASN A 162 6.49 -14.06 -4.29
N THR A 163 7.14 -12.94 -3.95
CA THR A 163 7.32 -12.50 -2.57
C THR A 163 6.62 -11.18 -2.31
N ILE A 164 5.87 -11.10 -1.21
CA ILE A 164 5.29 -9.87 -0.69
C ILE A 164 6.06 -9.45 0.55
N TYR A 165 6.65 -8.26 0.50
CA TYR A 165 7.24 -7.58 1.65
C TYR A 165 6.19 -6.70 2.30
N ILE A 166 5.99 -6.87 3.59
CA ILE A 166 4.92 -6.22 4.36
C ILE A 166 5.55 -5.48 5.53
N VAL A 167 5.20 -4.20 5.68
CA VAL A 167 5.62 -3.37 6.81
C VAL A 167 4.44 -2.86 7.62
N GLY A 168 4.66 -2.65 8.92
CA GLY A 168 3.66 -2.02 9.78
C GLY A 168 3.80 -2.32 11.26
N GLY A 169 2.72 -2.06 12.00
CA GLY A 169 2.63 -2.33 13.42
C GLY A 169 2.21 -3.78 13.69
N PHE A 170 3.18 -4.70 13.70
CA PHE A 170 3.01 -6.09 14.11
C PHE A 170 4.30 -6.62 14.76
N SER A 171 4.17 -7.65 15.60
CA SER A 171 5.28 -8.37 16.24
C SER A 171 5.32 -9.85 15.86
N GLN A 172 4.30 -10.34 15.15
CA GLN A 172 4.20 -11.73 14.73
C GLN A 172 3.65 -11.85 13.31
N ALA A 173 4.12 -12.86 12.58
CA ALA A 173 3.56 -13.34 11.32
C ALA A 173 3.70 -14.85 11.24
N GLY A 174 2.64 -15.57 10.90
CA GLY A 174 2.66 -17.03 10.72
C GLY A 174 3.11 -17.80 11.97
N GLY A 175 2.88 -17.23 13.17
CA GLY A 175 3.37 -17.79 14.44
C GLY A 175 4.86 -17.56 14.72
N GLN A 176 5.55 -16.79 13.88
CA GLN A 176 6.96 -16.41 14.05
C GLN A 176 7.09 -14.94 14.46
N VAL A 177 8.07 -14.66 15.33
CA VAL A 177 8.43 -13.29 15.73
C VAL A 177 8.90 -12.51 14.51
N ARG A 178 8.23 -11.40 14.22
CA ARG A 178 8.52 -10.47 13.12
C ARG A 178 8.17 -9.05 13.58
N ASP A 179 9.19 -8.25 13.84
CA ASP A 179 9.01 -6.90 14.38
C ASP A 179 8.86 -5.87 13.24
N GLY A 180 7.62 -5.77 12.75
CA GLY A 180 7.18 -4.74 11.82
C GLY A 180 7.63 -4.88 10.36
N LEU A 181 8.38 -5.92 10.02
CA LEU A 181 8.73 -6.27 8.65
C LEU A 181 8.74 -7.80 8.45
N VAL A 182 8.12 -8.26 7.36
CA VAL A 182 8.10 -9.68 6.98
C VAL A 182 8.08 -9.84 5.47
N ALA A 183 8.73 -10.89 4.96
CA ALA A 183 8.55 -11.37 3.60
C ALA A 183 7.70 -12.66 3.62
N VAL A 184 6.70 -12.72 2.75
CA VAL A 184 5.74 -13.81 2.67
C VAL A 184 5.65 -14.32 1.24
N ASP A 185 5.58 -15.64 1.07
CA ASP A 185 5.29 -16.26 -0.22
C ASP A 185 3.85 -15.93 -0.66
N ALA A 186 3.71 -15.34 -1.83
CA ALA A 186 2.44 -14.82 -2.34
C ALA A 186 1.42 -15.93 -2.64
N THR A 187 1.87 -17.16 -2.85
CA THR A 187 0.99 -18.30 -3.19
C THR A 187 0.59 -19.08 -1.95
N THR A 188 1.54 -19.35 -1.05
CA THR A 188 1.37 -20.28 0.08
C THR A 188 1.13 -19.60 1.43
N ALA A 189 1.36 -18.29 1.52
CA ALA A 189 1.39 -17.51 2.76
C ALA A 189 2.51 -17.90 3.72
N ALA A 190 3.48 -18.71 3.28
CA ALA A 190 4.62 -19.09 4.08
C ALA A 190 5.47 -17.86 4.42
N VAL A 191 5.77 -17.68 5.70
CA VAL A 191 6.74 -16.68 6.15
C VAL A 191 8.14 -17.14 5.73
N LEU A 192 8.81 -16.31 4.94
CA LEU A 192 10.14 -16.63 4.40
C LEU A 192 11.23 -16.41 5.46
N PRO A 193 12.41 -17.05 5.31
CA PRO A 193 13.58 -16.86 6.16
C PRO A 193 14.26 -15.50 5.88
N TRP A 194 13.46 -14.44 5.87
CA TRP A 194 13.82 -13.05 5.65
C TRP A 194 13.39 -12.30 6.91
N ALA A 195 14.22 -12.38 7.95
CA ALA A 195 13.89 -11.90 9.29
C ALA A 195 14.80 -10.73 9.66
N ARG A 196 14.19 -9.61 10.05
CA ARG A 196 14.88 -8.45 10.62
C ARG A 196 14.11 -7.95 11.83
N ASN A 197 14.85 -7.57 12.86
CA ASN A 197 14.30 -6.97 14.07
C ASN A 197 14.59 -5.46 14.02
N PHE A 198 13.56 -4.66 13.77
CA PHE A 198 13.66 -3.20 13.84
C PHE A 198 13.40 -2.64 15.25
N ALA A 199 13.18 -3.52 16.23
CA ALA A 199 12.85 -3.21 17.61
C ALA A 199 11.75 -2.14 17.69
N VAL A 200 12.05 -0.98 18.29
CA VAL A 200 11.08 0.09 18.58
C VAL A 200 10.71 0.91 17.34
N ILE A 201 11.45 0.79 16.23
CA ILE A 201 11.26 1.64 15.05
C ILE A 201 10.34 0.93 14.06
N ALA A 202 9.06 1.29 14.07
CA ALA A 202 8.09 0.71 13.14
C ALA A 202 8.40 1.13 11.69
N PRO A 203 8.62 0.18 10.77
CA PRO A 203 8.73 0.48 9.35
C PRO A 203 7.40 1.05 8.82
N ARG A 204 7.47 2.08 7.96
CA ARG A 204 6.29 2.82 7.48
C ARG A 204 5.96 2.53 6.03
N ALA A 205 6.96 2.40 5.18
CA ALA A 205 6.76 2.11 3.76
C ALA A 205 7.88 1.21 3.24
N VAL A 206 7.58 0.45 2.20
CA VAL A 206 8.50 -0.51 1.59
C VAL A 206 8.37 -0.46 0.08
N ALA A 207 9.50 -0.57 -0.62
CA ALA A 207 9.55 -0.75 -2.07
C ALA A 207 10.63 -1.76 -2.43
N ALA A 208 10.32 -2.71 -3.30
CA ALA A 208 11.26 -3.71 -3.78
C ALA A 208 11.47 -3.58 -5.29
N PHE A 209 12.73 -3.74 -5.74
CA PHE A 209 13.11 -3.76 -7.15
C PHE A 209 14.43 -4.51 -7.32
N ASP A 210 14.55 -5.32 -8.39
CA ASP A 210 15.67 -6.24 -8.63
C ASP A 210 15.94 -7.12 -7.40
N ASP A 211 17.16 -7.11 -6.85
CA ASP A 211 17.51 -7.81 -5.62
C ASP A 211 17.54 -6.86 -4.40
N THR A 212 16.77 -5.77 -4.39
CA THR A 212 16.83 -4.80 -3.26
C THR A 212 15.45 -4.44 -2.74
N VAL A 213 15.31 -4.50 -1.41
CA VAL A 213 14.13 -4.07 -0.65
C VAL A 213 14.51 -2.84 0.16
N TYR A 214 13.89 -1.71 -0.15
CA TYR A 214 14.06 -0.43 0.52
C TYR A 214 12.96 -0.25 1.57
N VAL A 215 13.35 0.12 2.78
CA VAL A 215 12.45 0.22 3.94
C VAL A 215 12.57 1.59 4.58
N ALA A 216 11.49 2.38 4.47
CA ALA A 216 11.36 3.66 5.14
C ALA A 216 10.97 3.44 6.60
N LEU A 217 11.68 4.08 7.51
CA LEU A 217 11.55 3.91 8.96
C LEU A 217 10.83 5.10 9.60
N HIS A 218 9.95 4.82 10.56
CA HIS A 218 9.32 5.85 11.38
C HIS A 218 10.27 6.29 12.50
N GLN A 219 11.25 7.12 12.19
CA GLN A 219 12.04 7.81 13.21
C GLN A 219 11.17 8.93 13.81
N GLY A 220 10.77 8.81 15.08
CA GLY A 220 10.24 9.96 15.81
C GLY A 220 11.30 11.06 15.79
N GLY A 221 10.93 12.28 15.40
CA GLY A 221 11.87 13.39 15.25
C GLY A 221 12.81 13.51 16.46
N GLY A 222 14.10 13.46 16.19
CA GLY A 222 15.14 13.50 17.20
C GLY A 222 16.41 14.12 16.64
N ASN A 223 17.13 14.81 17.52
CA ASN A 223 18.51 15.24 17.33
C ASN A 223 19.39 14.29 18.17
N PRO A 224 20.29 13.49 17.57
CA PRO A 224 20.76 13.59 16.19
C PRO A 224 19.83 12.92 15.16
N PRO A 225 19.94 13.34 13.88
CA PRO A 225 19.28 12.69 12.74
C PRO A 225 19.57 11.20 12.71
N ALA A 226 18.60 10.41 12.26
CA ALA A 226 18.69 8.96 12.28
C ALA A 226 18.35 8.35 10.91
N ILE A 227 18.69 7.08 10.74
CA ILE A 227 18.47 6.36 9.48
C ILE A 227 16.96 6.31 9.21
N GLY A 228 16.52 7.06 8.19
CA GLY A 228 15.12 7.13 7.77
C GLY A 228 14.80 6.18 6.62
N LEU A 229 15.82 5.72 5.89
CA LEU A 229 15.69 4.72 4.85
C LEU A 229 16.90 3.78 4.92
N THR A 230 16.64 2.49 4.89
CA THR A 230 17.64 1.43 4.78
C THR A 230 17.26 0.47 3.66
N SER A 231 18.15 -0.44 3.29
CA SER A 231 17.84 -1.46 2.31
C SER A 231 18.48 -2.81 2.61
N PHE A 232 17.90 -3.85 2.01
CA PHE A 232 18.27 -5.24 2.20
C PHE A 232 18.28 -5.96 0.86
N SER A 233 19.09 -7.00 0.73
CA SER A 233 19.01 -7.91 -0.41
C SER A 233 17.66 -8.64 -0.40
N ALA A 234 16.99 -8.72 -1.54
CA ALA A 234 15.69 -9.39 -1.66
C ALA A 234 15.84 -10.91 -1.46
N SER A 235 16.91 -11.49 -1.99
CA SER A 235 17.21 -12.93 -1.94
C SER A 235 17.68 -13.42 -0.57
N THR A 236 18.51 -12.66 0.13
CA THR A 236 19.11 -13.08 1.41
C THR A 236 18.52 -12.38 2.63
N GLY A 237 17.94 -11.20 2.43
CA GLY A 237 17.53 -10.30 3.50
C GLY A 237 18.67 -9.60 4.21
N GLU A 238 19.92 -9.81 3.82
CA GLU A 238 21.07 -9.12 4.43
C GLU A 238 21.05 -7.62 4.14
N PRO A 239 21.40 -6.76 5.12
CA PRO A 239 21.47 -5.33 4.90
C PRO A 239 22.46 -5.00 3.78
N THR A 240 22.12 -4.04 2.93
CA THR A 240 23.09 -3.48 1.98
C THR A 240 23.82 -2.29 2.61
N SER A 241 24.74 -1.68 1.87
CA SER A 241 25.41 -0.45 2.30
C SER A 241 24.53 0.80 2.15
N PHE A 242 23.45 0.74 1.37
CA PHE A 242 22.59 1.89 1.08
C PHE A 242 21.75 2.27 2.30
N ARG A 243 21.84 3.55 2.68
CA ARG A 243 21.14 4.17 3.79
C ARG A 243 20.97 5.67 3.52
N LEU A 244 19.82 6.23 3.89
CA LEU A 244 19.58 7.66 3.88
C LEU A 244 19.18 8.12 5.29
N VAL A 245 19.85 9.18 5.74
CA VAL A 245 19.51 9.88 6.98
C VAL A 245 18.51 10.98 6.61
N ILE A 246 17.40 11.05 7.33
CA ILE A 246 16.40 12.11 7.14
C ILE A 246 16.06 12.75 8.48
N GLU A 247 15.77 14.03 8.45
CA GLU A 247 15.21 14.78 9.58
C GLU A 247 13.69 14.84 9.45
N GLY A 248 13.01 13.79 9.89
CA GLY A 248 11.54 13.70 9.87
C GLY A 248 11.03 12.31 9.50
N TRP A 249 9.86 12.26 8.87
CA TRP A 249 9.12 11.03 8.56
C TRP A 249 9.03 10.78 7.06
N ALA A 250 9.51 9.62 6.61
CA ALA A 250 9.19 9.11 5.29
C ALA A 250 7.85 8.35 5.34
N ASN A 251 6.88 8.82 4.54
CA ASN A 251 5.50 8.29 4.52
C ASN A 251 5.25 7.39 3.33
N SER A 252 5.96 7.63 2.22
CA SER A 252 5.85 6.86 0.99
C SER A 252 7.23 6.67 0.38
N ILE A 253 7.37 5.57 -0.36
CA ILE A 253 8.56 5.24 -1.10
C ILE A 253 8.16 4.65 -2.45
N THR A 254 8.87 5.02 -3.50
CA THR A 254 8.81 4.34 -4.80
C THR A 254 10.20 4.24 -5.38
N VAL A 255 10.40 3.29 -6.28
CA VAL A 255 11.71 2.95 -6.82
C VAL A 255 11.61 2.74 -8.32
N SER A 256 12.57 3.29 -9.04
CA SER A 256 12.81 3.10 -10.48
C SER A 256 14.11 2.34 -10.68
N ALA A 257 14.45 2.02 -11.93
CA ALA A 257 15.71 1.33 -12.27
C ALA A 257 16.95 2.05 -11.73
N SER A 258 16.94 3.39 -11.64
CA SER A 258 18.11 4.19 -11.25
C SER A 258 17.96 4.94 -9.92
N THR A 259 16.74 5.11 -9.42
CA THR A 259 16.46 6.13 -8.41
C THR A 259 15.40 5.65 -7.41
N VAL A 260 15.67 5.88 -6.13
CA VAL A 260 14.68 5.77 -5.04
C VAL A 260 14.10 7.14 -4.77
N TYR A 261 12.78 7.23 -4.64
CA TYR A 261 12.05 8.45 -4.30
C TYR A 261 11.32 8.26 -2.98
N LEU A 262 11.39 9.27 -2.12
CA LEU A 262 10.75 9.30 -0.80
C LEU A 262 9.85 10.51 -0.70
N GLY A 263 8.59 10.29 -0.34
CA GLY A 263 7.65 11.34 0.05
C GLY A 263 7.40 11.31 1.55
N GLY A 264 7.27 12.46 2.19
CA GLY A 264 7.13 12.50 3.63
C GLY A 264 7.01 13.89 4.22
N GLU A 265 7.16 13.97 5.54
CA GLU A 265 7.27 15.20 6.31
C GLU A 265 8.69 15.26 6.87
N PHE A 266 9.62 15.82 6.09
CA PHE A 266 11.02 15.96 6.50
C PHE A 266 11.61 17.28 5.98
N SER A 267 12.49 17.85 6.79
CA SER A 267 13.12 19.15 6.56
C SER A 267 14.53 19.07 5.98
N ASP A 268 15.24 17.94 6.18
CA ASP A 268 16.57 17.66 5.63
C ASP A 268 16.76 16.17 5.29
N THR A 269 17.55 15.87 4.26
CA THR A 269 18.02 14.52 3.88
C THR A 269 19.54 14.40 3.89
N GLY A 270 20.26 15.44 4.32
CA GLY A 270 21.72 15.47 4.38
C GLY A 270 22.42 15.56 3.01
N THR A 271 21.69 15.40 1.90
CA THR A 271 22.19 15.53 0.52
C THR A 271 21.11 16.15 -0.37
N SER A 272 21.23 17.47 -0.61
CA SER A 272 20.38 18.32 -1.49
C SER A 272 18.85 18.23 -1.29
N LEU A 273 18.28 19.28 -0.73
CA LEU A 273 16.89 19.33 -0.25
C LEU A 273 15.88 19.94 -1.23
N GLN A 274 14.77 19.23 -1.41
CA GLN A 274 13.44 19.85 -1.38
C GLN A 274 12.70 19.33 -0.14
N PRO A 275 11.98 20.19 0.61
CA PRO A 275 11.16 19.72 1.72
C PRO A 275 10.11 18.72 1.21
N ASN A 276 9.87 17.65 1.99
CA ASN A 276 8.86 16.62 1.73
C ASN A 276 9.09 15.68 0.53
N LEU A 277 10.13 15.89 -0.29
CA LEU A 277 10.51 15.00 -1.40
C LEU A 277 12.04 14.83 -1.46
N ALA A 278 12.49 13.59 -1.39
CA ALA A 278 13.90 13.23 -1.53
C ALA A 278 14.10 12.15 -2.57
N PHE A 279 15.27 12.14 -3.20
CA PHE A 279 15.67 11.07 -4.10
C PHE A 279 17.14 10.74 -3.92
N ALA A 280 17.48 9.48 -4.16
CA ALA A 280 18.86 9.00 -4.12
C ALA A 280 19.10 8.02 -5.28
N PRO A 281 20.31 8.06 -5.90
CA PRO A 281 20.70 7.03 -6.85
C PRO A 281 20.77 5.67 -6.12
N ARG A 282 20.40 4.61 -6.85
CA ARG A 282 20.50 3.22 -6.37
C ARG A 282 21.92 2.68 -6.48
#